data_AF-A0A2S2NQU6-F1
#
_entry.id   AF-A0A2S2NQU6-F1
#
_cell.length_a   1.000
_cell.length_b   1.000
_cell.length_c   1.000
_cell.angle_alpha   90.00
_cell.angle_beta   90.00
_cell.angle_gamma   90.00
#
_symmetry.space_group_name_H-M   'P 1'
#
loop_
_entity.id
_entity.type
_entity.pdbx_description
1 polymer ?
#
loop_
_entity_poly.entity_id
_entity_poly.type
_entity_poly.pdbx_seq_one_letter_code
_entity_poly.pdbx_strand_id
1 'polypeptide(L)'
;MVGRITFAWWKGSELDTQCKKWRLRADALNDLAIFIELLLGMPWVKQFSIIILSFSSCAKSIVSVAGGATRASLTQHQAIRDNMGDVSAKDGSQETCINLIAFLVGLIMLPIVENRILLIWLIYIVVTSLHLFANYKAVKSLNINVFNSARFDLTLKYYLSNDTQNHDVQKPDYINKREACFLEDEKLSSFKIQLGTSVHELLYTNTLTTWDIIDHIEMYKDYLYILIVDTHKDIIRVVLDKNINTENILKAYFHANVLGHLICPKNKFSLIKLNSLRSMKYTSTNTQFRCTHSEYVQLSCDFVNKNFDKFLLHAKISDWSCTSHHLVVDEWRASW
;
A
#
# COMPACT_ATOMS: atom_id res chain seq x y z
N MET A 1 19.00 13.56 -12.11
CA MET A 1 19.63 12.93 -10.92
C MET A 1 19.04 13.40 -9.59
N VAL A 2 18.74 14.69 -9.41
CA VAL A 2 18.10 15.17 -8.17
C VAL A 2 16.71 14.53 -7.97
N GLY A 3 15.86 14.54 -9.01
CA GLY A 3 14.50 13.96 -8.94
C GLY A 3 14.45 12.49 -8.49
N ARG A 4 15.35 11.64 -9.01
CA ARG A 4 15.46 10.24 -8.56
C ARG A 4 15.84 10.11 -7.08
N ILE A 5 16.77 10.94 -6.58
CA ILE A 5 17.28 10.87 -5.19
C ILE A 5 16.20 11.36 -4.23
N THR A 6 15.59 12.50 -4.53
CA THR A 6 14.52 13.06 -3.70
C THR A 6 13.30 12.14 -3.66
N PHE A 7 12.92 11.55 -4.80
CA PHE A 7 11.83 10.60 -4.87
C PHE A 7 12.12 9.29 -4.13
N ALA A 8 13.32 8.72 -4.29
CA ALA A 8 13.72 7.52 -3.57
C ALA A 8 13.70 7.74 -2.05
N TRP A 9 14.20 8.88 -1.58
CA TRP A 9 14.16 9.25 -0.17
C TRP A 9 12.72 9.45 0.34
N TRP A 10 11.85 10.10 -0.46
CA TRP A 10 10.49 10.43 -0.04
C TRP A 10 9.52 9.24 -0.08
N LYS A 11 9.64 8.36 -1.08
CA LYS A 11 8.66 7.32 -1.38
C LYS A 11 9.22 5.90 -1.45
N GLY A 12 10.52 5.71 -1.20
CA GLY A 12 11.18 4.41 -1.30
C GLY A 12 10.48 3.28 -0.53
N SER A 13 10.05 3.54 0.72
CA SER A 13 9.36 2.55 1.56
C SER A 13 7.99 2.11 1.02
N GLU A 14 7.36 2.91 0.16
CA GLU A 14 6.07 2.58 -0.46
C GLU A 14 6.22 1.75 -1.75
N LEU A 15 7.41 1.72 -2.37
CA LEU A 15 7.61 1.10 -3.68
C LEU A 15 7.46 -0.42 -3.64
N ASP A 16 7.98 -1.08 -2.59
CA ASP A 16 7.85 -2.52 -2.40
C ASP A 16 6.46 -2.91 -1.87
N THR A 17 5.90 -2.07 -1.00
CA THR A 17 4.63 -2.37 -0.31
C THR A 17 3.42 -2.27 -1.24
N GLN A 18 3.45 -1.33 -2.18
CA GLN A 18 2.35 -1.02 -3.09
C GLN A 18 2.80 -1.17 -4.56
N CYS A 19 3.48 -2.29 -4.87
CA CYS A 19 4.15 -2.47 -6.15
C CYS A 19 3.22 -2.37 -7.37
N LYS A 20 1.99 -2.91 -7.30
CA LYS A 20 0.99 -2.79 -8.39
C LYS A 20 0.65 -1.34 -8.71
N LYS A 21 0.49 -0.51 -7.69
CA LYS A 21 0.14 0.91 -7.84
C LYS A 21 1.29 1.70 -8.40
N TRP A 22 2.47 1.52 -7.84
CA TRP A 22 3.65 2.24 -8.29
C TRP A 22 4.05 1.84 -9.70
N ARG A 23 3.80 0.59 -10.12
CA ARG A 23 3.99 0.18 -11.51
C ARG A 23 3.09 0.99 -12.45
N LEU A 24 1.78 0.98 -12.23
CA LEU A 24 0.86 1.75 -13.08
C LEU A 24 1.09 3.26 -13.05
N ARG A 25 1.46 3.81 -11.88
CA ARG A 25 1.80 5.24 -11.76
C ARG A 25 3.07 5.57 -12.52
N ALA A 26 4.07 4.69 -12.51
CA ALA A 26 5.29 4.87 -13.29
C ALA A 26 4.98 4.84 -14.78
N ASP A 27 4.18 3.88 -15.25
CA ASP A 27 3.78 3.77 -16.65
C ASP A 27 2.99 5.03 -17.11
N ALA A 28 2.01 5.47 -16.31
CA ALA A 28 1.25 6.68 -16.61
C ALA A 28 2.10 7.96 -16.58
N LEU A 29 3.05 8.08 -15.65
CA LEU A 29 3.96 9.22 -15.57
C LEU A 29 4.96 9.22 -16.72
N ASN A 30 5.39 8.05 -17.19
CA ASN A 30 6.24 7.91 -18.37
C ASN A 30 5.53 8.40 -19.63
N ASP A 31 4.30 7.93 -19.82
CA ASP A 31 3.48 8.33 -20.96
C ASP A 31 3.17 9.83 -20.90
N LEU A 32 2.90 10.39 -19.71
CA LEU A 32 2.76 11.84 -19.53
C LEU A 32 4.04 12.60 -19.90
N ALA A 33 5.23 12.08 -19.56
CA ALA A 33 6.49 12.71 -19.93
C ALA A 33 6.69 12.73 -21.45
N ILE A 34 6.36 11.62 -22.13
CA ILE A 34 6.38 11.53 -23.61
C ILE A 34 5.35 12.48 -24.23
N PHE A 35 4.13 12.56 -23.69
CA PHE A 35 3.11 13.51 -24.12
C PHE A 35 3.63 14.95 -24.08
N ILE A 36 4.27 15.34 -22.97
CA ILE A 36 4.82 16.69 -22.78
C ILE A 36 5.94 16.97 -23.80
N GLU A 37 6.77 15.99 -24.14
CA GLU A 37 7.77 16.12 -25.21
C GLU A 37 7.15 16.28 -26.60
N LEU A 38 6.05 15.57 -26.90
CA LEU A 38 5.34 15.70 -28.18
C LEU A 38 4.76 17.11 -28.40
N LEU A 39 4.47 17.87 -27.34
CA LEU A 39 4.05 19.27 -27.45
C LEU A 39 5.11 20.15 -28.12
N LEU A 40 6.39 19.78 -28.11
CA LEU A 40 7.47 20.49 -28.81
C LEU A 40 7.32 20.47 -30.34
N GLY A 41 6.48 19.58 -30.87
CA GLY A 41 6.08 19.60 -32.28
C GLY A 41 5.31 20.87 -32.67
N MET A 42 4.73 21.59 -31.70
CA MET A 42 4.01 22.84 -31.93
C MET A 42 4.97 24.04 -31.97
N PRO A 43 4.98 24.87 -33.04
CA PRO A 43 5.94 25.95 -33.22
C PRO A 43 6.04 26.93 -32.03
N TRP A 44 4.90 27.32 -31.44
CA TRP A 44 4.84 28.28 -30.32
C TRP A 44 5.33 27.69 -28.98
N VAL A 45 5.45 26.37 -28.85
CA VAL A 45 5.91 25.69 -27.64
C VAL A 45 7.44 25.57 -27.62
N LYS A 46 8.10 25.59 -28.78
CA LYS A 46 9.57 25.39 -28.91
C LYS A 46 10.41 26.36 -28.08
N GLN A 47 9.93 27.58 -27.85
CA GLN A 47 10.58 28.57 -26.99
C GLN A 47 10.72 28.10 -25.53
N PHE A 48 9.88 27.17 -25.08
CA PHE A 48 9.91 26.57 -23.74
C PHE A 48 10.63 25.21 -23.70
N SER A 49 11.33 24.83 -24.77
CA SER A 49 11.93 23.50 -24.94
C SER A 49 12.82 23.06 -23.77
N ILE A 50 13.68 23.95 -23.26
CA ILE A 50 14.57 23.64 -22.12
C ILE A 50 13.75 23.28 -20.88
N ILE A 51 12.68 24.04 -20.59
CA ILE A 51 11.83 23.81 -19.40
C ILE A 51 11.09 22.48 -19.54
N ILE A 52 10.49 22.25 -20.72
CA ILE A 52 9.72 21.04 -21.03
C ILE A 52 10.61 19.79 -20.96
N LEU A 53 11.78 19.81 -21.60
CA LEU A 53 12.72 18.68 -21.59
C LEU A 53 13.29 18.43 -20.20
N SER A 54 13.52 19.49 -19.41
CA SER A 54 13.98 19.36 -18.02
C SER A 54 12.93 18.69 -17.14
N PHE A 55 11.65 19.11 -17.27
CA PHE A 55 10.54 18.51 -16.54
C PHE A 55 10.31 17.05 -16.96
N SER A 56 10.28 16.77 -18.26
CA SER A 56 10.16 15.40 -18.78
C SER A 56 11.30 14.51 -18.29
N SER A 57 12.55 14.99 -18.34
CA SER A 57 13.72 14.25 -17.84
C SER A 57 13.62 13.97 -16.33
N CYS A 58 13.08 14.93 -15.56
CA CYS A 58 12.81 14.73 -14.14
C CYS A 58 11.77 13.63 -13.92
N ALA A 59 10.63 13.70 -14.63
CA ALA A 59 9.57 12.70 -14.58
C ALA A 59 10.09 11.30 -14.97
N LYS A 60 10.81 11.16 -16.09
CA LYS A 60 11.44 9.90 -16.52
C LYS A 60 12.45 9.37 -15.48
N SER A 61 13.16 10.25 -14.77
CA SER A 61 14.05 9.82 -13.69
C SER A 61 13.30 9.25 -12.48
N ILE A 62 12.11 9.76 -12.17
CA ILE A 62 11.22 9.22 -11.13
C ILE A 62 10.66 7.86 -11.58
N VAL A 63 10.19 7.79 -12.82
CA VAL A 63 9.71 6.55 -13.45
C VAL A 63 10.77 5.45 -13.38
N SER A 64 12.03 5.77 -13.69
CA SER A 64 13.13 4.81 -13.64
C SER A 64 13.30 4.19 -12.25
N VAL A 65 13.18 4.98 -11.18
CA VAL A 65 13.27 4.47 -9.80
C VAL A 65 12.06 3.62 -9.44
N ALA A 66 10.84 4.13 -9.68
CA ALA A 66 9.62 3.41 -9.35
C ALA A 66 9.48 2.10 -10.16
N GLY A 67 9.78 2.15 -11.46
CA GLY A 67 9.80 0.99 -12.34
C GLY A 67 10.85 -0.04 -11.91
N GLY A 68 12.07 0.40 -11.60
CA GLY A 68 13.15 -0.48 -11.13
C GLY A 68 12.83 -1.17 -9.80
N ALA A 69 12.37 -0.42 -8.80
CA ALA A 69 12.02 -0.98 -7.49
C ALA A 69 10.85 -1.96 -7.57
N THR A 70 9.76 -1.57 -8.24
CA THR A 70 8.61 -2.46 -8.42
C THR A 70 8.96 -3.70 -9.24
N ARG A 71 9.90 -3.61 -10.17
CA ARG A 71 10.39 -4.76 -10.94
C ARG A 71 11.17 -5.71 -10.06
N ALA A 72 12.08 -5.22 -9.21
CA ALA A 72 12.77 -6.05 -8.24
C ALA A 72 11.78 -6.80 -7.32
N SER A 73 10.78 -6.10 -6.77
CA SER A 73 9.72 -6.69 -5.94
C SER A 73 8.93 -7.78 -6.69
N LEU A 74 8.58 -7.54 -7.96
CA LEU A 74 7.85 -8.51 -8.78
C LEU A 74 8.73 -9.74 -9.13
N THR A 75 9.98 -9.52 -9.49
CA THR A 75 10.95 -10.61 -9.75
C THR A 75 11.11 -11.48 -8.51
N GLN A 76 11.22 -10.87 -7.32
CA GLN A 76 11.29 -11.60 -6.06
C GLN A 76 10.02 -12.44 -5.84
N HIS A 77 8.84 -11.89 -6.12
CA HIS A 77 7.58 -12.62 -6.04
C HIS A 77 7.51 -13.80 -7.02
N GLN A 78 8.04 -13.64 -8.24
CA GLN A 78 8.06 -14.68 -9.28
C GLN A 78 9.14 -15.74 -9.06
N ALA A 79 10.14 -15.47 -8.21
CA ALA A 79 11.23 -16.37 -7.87
C ALA A 79 10.81 -17.44 -6.84
N ILE A 80 9.79 -18.24 -7.17
CA ILE A 80 9.15 -19.21 -6.27
C ILE A 80 10.12 -20.30 -5.76
N ARG A 81 11.21 -20.57 -6.51
CA ARG A 81 12.21 -21.61 -6.16
C ARG A 81 13.55 -20.98 -5.75
N ASP A 82 13.51 -19.80 -5.13
CA ASP A 82 14.69 -18.98 -4.82
C ASP A 82 15.58 -18.71 -6.05
N ASN A 83 14.96 -18.70 -7.23
CA ASN A 83 15.61 -18.64 -8.53
C ASN A 83 15.61 -17.21 -9.11
N MET A 84 15.86 -16.21 -8.25
CA MET A 84 15.76 -14.79 -8.62
C MET A 84 16.68 -14.41 -9.80
N GLY A 85 17.88 -14.98 -9.85
CA GLY A 85 18.81 -14.77 -10.97
C GLY A 85 18.27 -15.30 -12.31
N ASP A 86 17.65 -16.49 -12.32
CA ASP A 86 17.06 -17.09 -13.53
C ASP A 86 15.87 -16.27 -14.04
N VAL A 87 14.97 -15.86 -13.13
CA VAL A 87 13.83 -14.99 -13.47
C VAL A 87 14.33 -13.65 -14.03
N SER A 88 15.31 -13.02 -13.36
CA SER A 88 15.87 -11.73 -13.79
C SER A 88 16.55 -11.83 -15.16
N ALA A 89 17.31 -12.89 -15.41
CA ALA A 89 18.00 -13.09 -16.68
C ALA A 89 17.03 -13.29 -17.86
N LYS A 90 15.96 -14.07 -17.64
CA LYS A 90 14.90 -14.29 -18.64
C LYS A 90 14.12 -13.01 -18.93
N ASP A 91 13.72 -12.28 -17.88
CA ASP A 91 13.02 -11.01 -18.03
C ASP A 91 13.88 -9.95 -18.75
N GLY A 92 15.16 -9.82 -18.38
CA GLY A 92 16.11 -8.92 -19.07
C GLY A 92 16.35 -9.30 -20.54
N SER A 93 16.36 -10.61 -20.86
CA SER A 93 16.46 -11.09 -22.24
C SER A 93 15.20 -10.77 -23.05
N GLN A 94 14.00 -10.89 -22.45
CA GLN A 94 12.74 -10.52 -23.08
C GLN A 94 12.71 -9.02 -23.40
N GLU A 95 13.10 -8.17 -22.45
CA GLU A 95 13.20 -6.72 -22.66
C GLU A 95 14.17 -6.38 -23.79
N THR A 96 15.35 -7.01 -23.83
CA THR A 96 16.35 -6.78 -24.89
C THR A 96 15.79 -7.16 -26.26
N CYS A 97 15.12 -8.31 -26.38
CA CYS A 97 14.50 -8.77 -27.62
C CYS A 97 13.38 -7.82 -28.09
N ILE A 98 12.50 -7.41 -27.19
CA ILE A 98 11.41 -6.49 -27.52
C ILE A 98 11.96 -5.11 -27.92
N ASN A 99 13.01 -4.61 -27.25
CA ASN A 99 13.66 -3.35 -27.61
C ASN A 99 14.31 -3.40 -29.01
N LEU A 100 14.90 -4.54 -29.39
CA LEU A 100 15.43 -4.74 -30.74
C LEU A 100 14.31 -4.70 -31.80
N ILE A 101 13.18 -5.38 -31.54
CA ILE A 101 12.01 -5.34 -32.43
C ILE A 101 11.45 -3.92 -32.52
N ALA A 102 11.29 -3.24 -31.39
CA ALA A 102 10.80 -1.87 -31.33
C ALA A 102 11.71 -0.90 -32.11
N PHE A 103 13.02 -1.09 -32.03
CA PHE A 103 13.99 -0.33 -32.83
C PHE A 103 13.79 -0.54 -34.34
N LEU A 104 13.65 -1.80 -34.79
CA LEU A 104 13.40 -2.10 -36.21
C LEU A 104 12.06 -1.51 -36.70
N VAL A 105 11.00 -1.64 -35.90
CA VAL A 105 9.70 -1.02 -36.19
C VAL A 105 9.83 0.51 -36.25
N GLY A 106 10.59 1.10 -35.33
CA GLY A 106 10.88 2.54 -35.30
C GLY A 106 11.57 3.04 -36.56
N LEU A 107 12.58 2.32 -37.07
CA LEU A 107 13.26 2.64 -38.32
C LEU A 107 12.31 2.68 -39.53
N ILE A 108 11.36 1.74 -39.58
CA ILE A 108 10.34 1.70 -40.64
C ILE A 108 9.32 2.83 -40.46
N MET A 109 8.92 3.12 -39.22
CA MET A 109 7.88 4.12 -38.92
C MET A 109 8.35 5.57 -39.11
N LEU A 110 9.62 5.88 -38.82
CA LEU A 110 10.17 7.24 -38.91
C LEU A 110 9.86 7.96 -40.23
N PRO A 111 10.18 7.41 -41.42
CA PRO A 111 9.87 8.07 -42.69
C PRO A 111 8.35 8.14 -42.99
N ILE A 112 7.54 7.23 -42.42
CA ILE A 112 6.08 7.21 -42.62
C ILE A 112 5.41 8.37 -41.88
N VAL A 113 5.88 8.67 -40.67
CA VAL A 113 5.30 9.70 -39.80
C VAL A 113 5.94 11.09 -40.01
N GLU A 114 7.02 11.17 -40.77
CA GLU A 114 7.75 12.41 -41.04
C GLU A 114 6.81 13.51 -41.55
N ASN A 115 6.86 14.69 -40.91
CA ASN A 115 6.01 15.85 -41.20
C ASN A 115 4.48 15.61 -41.09
N ARG A 116 4.03 14.49 -40.51
CA ARG A 116 2.60 14.14 -40.34
C ARG A 116 2.19 14.21 -38.87
N ILE A 117 2.10 15.43 -38.31
CA ILE A 117 1.81 15.65 -36.89
C ILE A 117 0.51 14.97 -36.41
N LEU A 118 -0.56 15.00 -37.22
CA LEU A 118 -1.82 14.35 -36.88
C LEU A 118 -1.68 12.83 -36.77
N LEU A 119 -0.87 12.21 -37.65
CA LEU A 119 -0.61 10.78 -37.61
C LEU A 119 0.20 10.40 -36.37
N ILE A 120 1.19 11.22 -35.98
CA ILE A 120 1.97 11.03 -34.75
C ILE A 120 1.04 11.03 -33.53
N TRP A 121 0.16 12.03 -33.41
CA TRP A 121 -0.80 12.10 -32.30
C TRP A 121 -1.78 10.93 -32.29
N LEU A 122 -2.28 10.52 -33.46
CA LEU A 122 -3.17 9.36 -33.57
C LEU A 122 -2.48 8.08 -33.09
N ILE A 123 -1.28 7.80 -33.59
CA ILE A 123 -0.49 6.63 -33.19
C ILE A 123 -0.19 6.69 -31.70
N TYR A 124 0.26 7.84 -31.20
CA TYR A 124 0.57 8.03 -29.79
C TYR A 124 -0.64 7.71 -28.90
N ILE A 125 -1.83 8.25 -29.19
CA ILE A 125 -3.03 8.02 -28.39
C ILE A 125 -3.43 6.54 -28.41
N VAL A 126 -3.41 5.89 -29.57
CA VAL A 126 -3.77 4.47 -29.71
C VAL A 126 -2.79 3.57 -28.95
N VAL A 127 -1.50 3.75 -29.19
CA VAL A 127 -0.44 2.93 -28.57
C VAL A 127 -0.39 3.16 -27.06
N THR A 128 -0.51 4.41 -26.59
CA THR A 128 -0.52 4.74 -25.15
C THR A 128 -1.74 4.14 -24.46
N SER A 129 -2.92 4.20 -25.09
CA SER A 129 -4.14 3.61 -24.54
C SER A 129 -4.00 2.08 -24.42
N LEU A 130 -3.44 1.44 -25.44
CA LEU A 130 -3.16 0.01 -25.43
C LEU A 130 -2.12 -0.35 -24.37
N HIS A 131 -1.04 0.43 -24.26
CA HIS A 131 0.02 0.27 -23.26
C HIS A 131 -0.54 0.31 -21.83
N LEU A 132 -1.27 1.37 -21.47
CA LEU A 132 -1.85 1.51 -20.13
C LEU A 132 -2.89 0.44 -19.83
N PHE A 133 -3.71 0.06 -20.83
CA PHE A 133 -4.68 -1.02 -20.65
C PHE A 133 -4.01 -2.39 -20.44
N ALA A 134 -2.98 -2.70 -21.23
CA ALA A 134 -2.21 -3.94 -21.09
C ALA A 134 -1.52 -4.00 -19.73
N ASN A 135 -0.87 -2.93 -19.29
CA ASN A 135 -0.26 -2.85 -17.97
C ASN A 135 -1.28 -2.96 -16.83
N TYR A 136 -2.47 -2.33 -16.99
CA TYR A 136 -3.55 -2.49 -16.02
C TYR A 136 -4.01 -3.95 -15.90
N LYS A 137 -4.17 -4.66 -17.02
CA LYS A 137 -4.49 -6.08 -17.03
C LYS A 137 -3.37 -6.93 -16.44
N ALA A 138 -2.11 -6.60 -16.70
CA ALA A 138 -0.94 -7.30 -16.18
C ALA A 138 -0.85 -7.18 -14.65
N VAL A 139 -0.98 -5.98 -14.07
CA VAL A 139 -0.94 -5.85 -12.60
C VAL A 139 -2.16 -6.47 -11.92
N LYS A 140 -3.31 -6.52 -12.62
CA LYS A 140 -4.53 -7.20 -12.12
C LYS A 140 -4.43 -8.72 -12.16
N SER A 141 -3.59 -9.30 -13.01
CA SER A 141 -3.37 -10.75 -13.03
C SER A 141 -2.36 -11.21 -11.98
N LEU A 142 -1.60 -10.29 -11.37
CA LEU A 142 -0.69 -10.61 -10.28
C LEU A 142 -1.43 -11.06 -9.02
N ASN A 143 -1.12 -12.27 -8.58
CA ASN A 143 -1.65 -12.87 -7.36
C ASN A 143 -0.59 -12.89 -6.25
N ILE A 144 -0.45 -11.76 -5.55
CA ILE A 144 0.52 -11.63 -4.46
C ILE A 144 -0.11 -12.12 -3.16
N ASN A 145 0.54 -13.07 -2.49
CA ASN A 145 0.05 -13.73 -1.27
C ASN A 145 0.63 -13.14 0.04
N VAL A 146 1.34 -12.01 -0.01
CA VAL A 146 1.93 -11.34 1.17
C VAL A 146 1.14 -10.08 1.51
N PHE A 147 0.61 -9.91 2.72
CA PHE A 147 -0.24 -8.76 3.04
C PHE A 147 0.46 -7.38 2.89
N ASN A 148 -0.13 -6.48 2.10
CA ASN A 148 0.07 -5.03 2.24
C ASN A 148 -1.14 -4.41 2.95
N SER A 149 -1.11 -3.10 3.21
CA SER A 149 -2.20 -2.40 3.89
C SER A 149 -3.55 -2.59 3.19
N ALA A 150 -3.59 -2.44 1.86
CA ALA A 150 -4.82 -2.55 1.07
C ALA A 150 -5.45 -3.95 1.14
N ARG A 151 -4.63 -4.98 0.92
CA ARG A 151 -5.07 -6.38 0.94
C ARG A 151 -5.42 -6.82 2.35
N PHE A 152 -4.71 -6.33 3.36
CA PHE A 152 -5.02 -6.60 4.75
C PHE A 152 -6.37 -6.00 5.14
N ASP A 153 -6.61 -4.72 4.84
CA ASP A 153 -7.86 -4.03 5.16
C ASP A 153 -9.07 -4.67 4.45
N LEU A 154 -8.94 -5.01 3.17
CA LEU A 154 -9.98 -5.74 2.43
C LEU A 154 -10.25 -7.11 3.05
N THR A 155 -9.20 -7.86 3.40
CA THR A 155 -9.34 -9.19 4.02
C THR A 155 -10.03 -9.07 5.38
N LEU A 156 -9.62 -8.09 6.18
CA LEU A 156 -10.20 -7.83 7.50
C LEU A 156 -11.66 -7.38 7.39
N LYS A 157 -12.00 -6.55 6.40
CA LYS A 157 -13.39 -6.16 6.10
C LYS A 157 -14.27 -7.39 5.90
N TYR A 158 -13.88 -8.32 5.01
CA TYR A 158 -14.66 -9.53 4.78
C TYR A 158 -14.74 -10.42 6.02
N TYR A 159 -13.63 -10.59 6.74
CA TYR A 159 -13.60 -11.36 7.99
C TYR A 159 -14.56 -10.82 9.06
N LEU A 160 -14.70 -9.49 9.15
CA LEU A 160 -15.51 -8.81 10.17
C LEU A 160 -16.97 -8.59 9.76
N SER A 161 -17.26 -8.49 8.46
CA SER A 161 -18.61 -8.31 7.93
C SER A 161 -19.46 -9.58 7.96
N ASN A 162 -18.87 -10.77 8.10
CA ASN A 162 -19.58 -12.06 7.98
C ASN A 162 -20.36 -12.22 6.65
N ASP A 163 -20.05 -11.40 5.65
CA ASP A 163 -20.71 -11.42 4.35
C ASP A 163 -20.08 -12.55 3.51
N THR A 164 -20.80 -13.67 3.55
CA THR A 164 -20.89 -14.78 2.59
C THR A 164 -19.77 -15.83 2.45
N GLN A 165 -20.23 -17.09 2.62
CA GLN A 165 -19.77 -18.36 2.04
C GLN A 165 -18.44 -18.97 2.53
N ASN A 166 -18.58 -19.82 3.55
CA ASN A 166 -17.73 -20.98 3.90
C ASN A 166 -16.24 -20.76 4.24
N HIS A 167 -15.67 -19.56 4.13
CA HIS A 167 -14.28 -19.28 4.52
C HIS A 167 -14.22 -18.00 5.34
N ASP A 168 -13.73 -18.10 6.58
CA ASP A 168 -13.54 -16.94 7.46
C ASP A 168 -12.58 -15.91 6.84
N VAL A 169 -11.51 -16.36 6.17
CA VAL A 169 -10.56 -15.50 5.44
C VAL A 169 -10.59 -15.84 3.96
N GLN A 170 -10.69 -14.82 3.10
CA GLN A 170 -10.75 -15.00 1.64
C GLN A 170 -9.37 -15.27 1.05
N LYS A 171 -9.32 -16.06 -0.05
CA LYS A 171 -8.06 -16.40 -0.74
C LYS A 171 -7.38 -15.17 -1.39
N PRO A 172 -6.04 -15.18 -1.55
CA PRO A 172 -5.29 -14.14 -2.24
C PRO A 172 -5.87 -13.74 -3.59
N ASP A 173 -6.24 -14.68 -4.46
CA ASP A 173 -6.75 -14.37 -5.81
C ASP A 173 -8.03 -13.50 -5.76
N TYR A 174 -8.94 -13.82 -4.84
CA TYR A 174 -10.19 -13.09 -4.66
C TYR A 174 -9.96 -11.64 -4.20
N ILE A 175 -9.00 -11.44 -3.29
CA ILE A 175 -8.64 -10.12 -2.75
C ILE A 175 -7.80 -9.32 -3.76
N ASN A 176 -6.82 -9.94 -4.42
CA ASN A 176 -5.96 -9.30 -5.42
C ASN A 176 -6.78 -8.75 -6.62
N LYS A 177 -7.86 -9.43 -7.01
CA LYS A 177 -8.80 -8.95 -8.04
C LYS A 177 -9.58 -7.70 -7.62
N ARG A 178 -9.82 -7.50 -6.32
CA ARG A 178 -10.57 -6.36 -5.77
C ARG A 178 -9.70 -5.20 -5.30
N GLU A 179 -8.43 -5.47 -4.99
CA GLU A 179 -7.44 -4.44 -4.65
C GLU A 179 -7.43 -3.33 -5.72
N ALA A 180 -7.52 -2.08 -5.26
CA ALA A 180 -7.40 -0.93 -6.14
C ALA A 180 -5.95 -0.85 -6.63
N CYS A 181 -5.74 -0.86 -7.95
CA CYS A 181 -4.39 -0.80 -8.53
C CYS A 181 -4.00 0.63 -8.96
N PHE A 182 -4.94 1.58 -8.96
CA PHE A 182 -4.69 2.96 -9.39
C PHE A 182 -5.27 3.97 -8.41
N LEU A 183 -6.54 3.77 -8.05
CA LEU A 183 -7.29 4.59 -7.10
C LEU A 183 -6.83 4.39 -5.65
N GLU A 184 -7.36 5.22 -4.77
CA GLU A 184 -7.16 5.10 -3.33
C GLU A 184 -7.79 3.80 -2.80
N ASP A 185 -7.16 3.24 -1.77
CA ASP A 185 -7.62 1.99 -1.17
C ASP A 185 -8.88 2.20 -0.34
N GLU A 186 -9.72 1.17 -0.34
CA GLU A 186 -10.79 1.06 0.64
C GLU A 186 -10.18 0.73 2.01
N LYS A 187 -10.12 1.73 2.90
CA LYS A 187 -9.65 1.57 4.27
C LYS A 187 -10.78 1.13 5.19
N LEU A 188 -10.47 0.23 6.12
CA LEU A 188 -11.44 -0.22 7.12
C LEU A 188 -11.77 0.86 8.15
N SER A 189 -10.75 1.66 8.50
CA SER A 189 -10.80 2.76 9.45
C SER A 189 -10.46 4.08 8.75
N SER A 190 -11.04 5.19 9.22
CA SER A 190 -10.63 6.53 8.78
C SER A 190 -9.23 6.90 9.28
N PHE A 191 -8.76 6.23 10.34
CA PHE A 191 -7.46 6.49 10.93
C PHE A 191 -6.33 5.99 10.03
N LYS A 192 -5.29 6.82 9.86
CA LYS A 192 -4.02 6.39 9.27
C LYS A 192 -3.24 5.61 10.32
N ILE A 193 -2.79 4.40 9.98
CA ILE A 193 -1.97 3.57 10.87
C ILE A 193 -0.49 3.80 10.53
N GLN A 194 0.32 4.13 11.53
CA GLN A 194 1.78 4.26 11.42
C GLN A 194 2.44 3.24 12.35
N LEU A 195 3.18 2.30 11.75
CA LEU A 195 3.90 1.25 12.48
C LEU A 195 5.36 1.67 12.70
N GLY A 196 5.90 1.47 13.90
CA GLY A 196 7.31 1.74 14.19
C GLY A 196 7.59 3.21 14.54
N THR A 197 6.69 3.85 15.29
CA THR A 197 6.85 5.26 15.70
C THR A 197 7.86 5.42 16.84
N SER A 198 8.60 6.54 16.82
CA SER A 198 9.49 6.94 17.92
C SER A 198 8.72 7.40 19.16
N VAL A 199 9.04 6.82 20.32
CA VAL A 199 8.53 7.28 21.63
C VAL A 199 8.98 8.72 21.91
N HIS A 200 10.19 9.10 21.47
CA HIS A 200 10.70 10.45 21.65
C HIS A 200 9.85 11.48 20.89
N GLU A 201 9.45 11.18 19.65
CA GLU A 201 8.58 12.05 18.86
C GLU A 201 7.20 12.21 19.51
N LEU A 202 6.66 11.15 20.09
CA LEU A 202 5.37 11.16 20.79
C LEU A 202 5.37 12.09 22.00
N LEU A 203 6.45 12.07 22.79
CA LEU A 203 6.66 12.95 23.93
C LEU A 203 6.91 14.40 23.48
N TYR A 204 7.78 14.60 22.49
CA TYR A 204 8.13 15.92 21.99
C TYR A 204 6.93 16.66 21.39
N THR A 205 6.04 15.93 20.72
CA THR A 205 4.81 16.49 20.13
C THR A 205 3.67 16.67 21.13
N ASN A 206 3.87 16.37 22.42
CA ASN A 206 2.84 16.32 23.45
C ASN A 206 1.62 15.48 23.05
N THR A 207 1.83 14.44 22.23
CA THR A 207 0.79 13.45 21.91
C THR A 207 0.55 12.53 23.11
N LEU A 208 1.60 12.32 23.93
CA LEU A 208 1.54 11.59 25.19
C LEU A 208 2.25 12.36 26.30
N THR A 209 1.74 12.27 27.53
CA THR A 209 2.50 12.64 28.73
C THR A 209 3.29 11.44 29.27
N THR A 210 4.27 11.68 30.12
CA THR A 210 5.07 10.61 30.75
C THR A 210 4.21 9.65 31.57
N TRP A 211 3.16 10.15 32.23
CA TRP A 211 2.24 9.33 33.01
C TRP A 211 1.40 8.42 32.13
N ASP A 212 0.93 8.94 30.99
CA ASP A 212 0.18 8.15 30.02
C ASP A 212 1.01 6.97 29.49
N ILE A 213 2.34 7.12 29.36
CA ILE A 213 3.22 6.03 28.90
C ILE A 213 3.14 4.85 29.86
N ILE A 214 3.20 5.11 31.17
CA ILE A 214 3.19 4.06 32.19
C ILE A 214 1.88 3.27 32.13
N ASP A 215 0.75 3.97 32.02
CA ASP A 215 -0.57 3.33 31.90
C ASP A 215 -0.67 2.49 30.62
N HIS A 216 -0.11 2.97 29.50
CA HIS A 216 -0.09 2.21 28.25
C HIS A 216 0.84 0.99 28.35
N ILE A 217 2.00 1.08 29.01
CA ILE A 217 2.89 -0.06 29.21
C ILE A 217 2.19 -1.14 30.03
N GLU A 218 1.50 -0.79 31.11
CA GLU A 218 0.77 -1.78 31.93
C GLU A 218 -0.39 -2.41 31.13
N MET A 219 -1.13 -1.63 30.35
CA MET A 219 -2.24 -2.09 29.53
C MET A 219 -1.81 -3.02 28.39
N TYR A 220 -0.62 -2.81 27.84
CA TYR A 220 -0.07 -3.59 26.72
C TYR A 220 1.04 -4.57 27.14
N LYS A 221 1.18 -4.90 28.43
CA LYS A 221 2.27 -5.75 28.95
C LYS A 221 2.42 -7.11 28.26
N ASP A 222 1.31 -7.69 27.77
CA ASP A 222 1.29 -8.98 27.09
C ASP A 222 1.53 -8.87 25.56
N TYR A 223 1.82 -7.66 25.07
CA TYR A 223 2.02 -7.37 23.66
C TYR A 223 3.45 -6.86 23.39
N LEU A 224 3.99 -7.21 22.23
CA LEU A 224 5.25 -6.66 21.72
C LEU A 224 5.06 -5.32 21.00
N TYR A 225 3.99 -4.60 21.32
CA TYR A 225 3.64 -3.33 20.72
C TYR A 225 2.68 -2.54 21.61
N ILE A 226 2.66 -1.21 21.44
CA ILE A 226 1.76 -0.28 22.14
C ILE A 226 1.06 0.58 21.10
N LEU A 227 -0.28 0.68 21.16
CA LEU A 227 -1.06 1.57 20.29
C LEU A 227 -1.35 2.88 21.02
N ILE A 228 -1.14 3.97 20.30
CA ILE A 228 -1.41 5.33 20.75
C ILE A 228 -2.29 5.99 19.70
N VAL A 229 -3.46 6.46 20.12
CA VAL A 229 -4.43 7.10 19.23
C VAL A 229 -4.31 8.62 19.35
N ASP A 230 -4.08 9.28 18.22
CA ASP A 230 -4.16 10.71 18.07
C ASP A 230 -5.46 11.05 17.33
N THR A 231 -6.49 11.37 18.10
CA THR A 231 -7.82 11.71 17.58
C THR A 231 -7.86 13.07 16.88
N HIS A 232 -6.86 13.94 17.08
CA HIS A 232 -6.81 15.24 16.40
C HIS A 232 -6.30 15.10 14.97
N LYS A 233 -5.35 14.21 14.75
CA LYS A 233 -4.75 13.96 13.42
C LYS A 233 -5.37 12.77 12.68
N ASP A 234 -6.30 12.06 13.31
CA ASP A 234 -6.83 10.77 12.82
C ASP A 234 -5.69 9.77 12.53
N ILE A 235 -4.73 9.64 13.45
CA ILE A 235 -3.58 8.72 13.33
C ILE A 235 -3.54 7.76 14.50
N ILE A 236 -3.33 6.47 14.22
CA ILE A 236 -2.96 5.47 15.23
C ILE A 236 -1.48 5.18 15.04
N ARG A 237 -0.69 5.55 16.04
CA ARG A 237 0.76 5.32 16.10
C ARG A 237 1.01 4.06 16.89
N VAL A 238 1.86 3.19 16.36
CA VAL A 238 2.19 1.91 16.97
C VAL A 238 3.68 1.90 17.29
N VAL A 239 3.98 1.86 18.58
CA VAL A 239 5.34 1.65 19.09
C VAL A 239 5.59 0.15 19.10
N LEU A 240 6.73 -0.30 18.58
CA LEU A 240 7.05 -1.71 18.44
C LEU A 240 8.22 -2.09 19.37
N ASP A 241 8.13 -3.28 19.97
CA ASP A 241 9.22 -3.82 20.80
C ASP A 241 10.42 -4.21 19.94
N LYS A 242 11.63 -4.14 20.50
CA LYS A 242 12.87 -4.56 19.84
C LYS A 242 12.86 -6.01 19.36
N ASN A 243 12.11 -6.91 20.01
CA ASN A 243 12.04 -8.33 19.69
C ASN A 243 10.80 -8.68 18.85
N ILE A 244 10.12 -7.70 18.26
CA ILE A 244 8.89 -7.95 17.51
C ILE A 244 9.15 -8.83 16.28
N ASN A 245 8.27 -9.82 16.06
CA ASN A 245 8.27 -10.68 14.88
C ASN A 245 7.17 -10.28 13.89
N THR A 246 7.21 -10.84 12.67
CA THR A 246 6.24 -10.55 11.60
C THR A 246 4.79 -10.80 12.03
N GLU A 247 4.54 -11.87 12.77
CA GLU A 247 3.20 -12.21 13.25
C GLU A 247 2.65 -11.13 14.20
N ASN A 248 3.48 -10.63 15.12
CA ASN A 248 3.11 -9.56 16.02
C ASN A 248 2.98 -8.20 15.30
N ILE A 249 3.70 -7.96 14.20
CA ILE A 249 3.46 -6.78 13.35
C ILE A 249 2.08 -6.87 12.69
N LEU A 250 1.71 -8.03 12.14
CA LEU A 250 0.36 -8.26 11.62
C LEU A 250 -0.70 -8.13 12.73
N LYS A 251 -0.41 -8.61 13.94
CA LYS A 251 -1.26 -8.46 15.13
C LYS A 251 -1.45 -6.99 15.50
N ALA A 252 -0.38 -6.20 15.50
CA ALA A 252 -0.43 -4.77 15.79
C ALA A 252 -1.28 -4.02 14.75
N TYR A 253 -1.12 -4.36 13.47
CA TYR A 253 -1.90 -3.76 12.39
C TYR A 253 -3.39 -4.15 12.45
N PHE A 254 -3.68 -5.43 12.76
CA PHE A 254 -5.04 -5.90 13.05
C PHE A 254 -5.67 -5.13 14.22
N HIS A 255 -4.93 -5.00 15.33
CA HIS A 255 -5.37 -4.31 16.53
C HIS A 255 -5.66 -2.84 16.22
N ALA A 256 -4.76 -2.15 15.50
CA ALA A 256 -4.93 -0.75 15.14
C ALA A 256 -6.17 -0.51 14.28
N ASN A 257 -6.44 -1.41 13.32
CA ASN A 257 -7.64 -1.35 12.50
C ASN A 257 -8.93 -1.55 13.31
N VAL A 258 -8.94 -2.51 14.24
CA VAL A 258 -10.07 -2.75 15.16
C VAL A 258 -10.31 -1.54 16.06
N LEU A 259 -9.26 -1.04 16.71
CA LEU A 259 -9.34 0.11 17.60
C LEU A 259 -9.82 1.36 16.85
N GLY A 260 -9.27 1.64 15.66
CA GLY A 260 -9.69 2.76 14.84
C GLY A 260 -11.15 2.68 14.41
N HIS A 261 -11.65 1.48 14.08
CA HIS A 261 -13.07 1.29 13.75
C HIS A 261 -13.98 1.48 14.97
N LEU A 262 -13.55 1.08 16.17
CA LEU A 262 -14.32 1.25 17.40
C LEU A 262 -14.41 2.72 17.82
N ILE A 263 -13.33 3.48 17.66
CA ILE A 263 -13.25 4.90 18.00
C ILE A 263 -13.97 5.77 16.96
N CYS A 264 -13.99 5.36 15.68
CA CYS A 264 -14.57 6.17 14.61
C CYS A 264 -16.10 6.37 14.80
N PRO A 265 -16.58 7.62 14.89
CA PRO A 265 -18.01 7.90 15.05
C PRO A 265 -18.81 7.70 13.76
N LYS A 266 -18.15 7.68 12.58
CA LYS A 266 -18.77 7.58 11.25
C LYS A 266 -18.31 6.30 10.54
N ASN A 267 -18.80 5.15 10.99
CA ASN A 267 -18.50 3.89 10.32
C ASN A 267 -19.30 3.77 9.02
N LYS A 268 -18.60 3.78 7.88
CA LYS A 268 -19.20 3.51 6.56
C LYS A 268 -19.61 2.05 6.38
N PHE A 269 -19.04 1.14 7.17
CA PHE A 269 -19.21 -0.30 7.02
C PHE A 269 -19.99 -0.91 8.17
N SER A 270 -20.96 -1.76 7.84
CA SER A 270 -21.60 -2.65 8.81
C SER A 270 -20.69 -3.84 9.07
N LEU A 271 -19.89 -3.78 10.14
CA LEU A 271 -19.02 -4.87 10.59
C LEU A 271 -19.73 -5.62 11.71
N ILE A 272 -20.45 -6.70 11.38
CA ILE A 272 -21.32 -7.42 12.32
C ILE A 272 -20.57 -7.85 13.59
N LYS A 273 -19.34 -8.39 13.44
CA LYS A 273 -18.51 -8.84 14.59
C LYS A 273 -18.10 -7.72 15.54
N LEU A 274 -17.97 -6.48 15.06
CA LEU A 274 -17.58 -5.31 15.87
C LEU A 274 -18.80 -4.53 16.38
N ASN A 275 -19.86 -4.46 15.59
CA ASN A 275 -21.10 -3.81 15.98
C ASN A 275 -21.76 -4.49 17.20
N SER A 276 -21.64 -5.82 17.33
CA SER A 276 -22.09 -6.55 18.52
C SER A 276 -21.33 -6.18 19.80
N LEU A 277 -20.04 -5.84 19.69
CA LEU A 277 -19.24 -5.42 20.85
C LEU A 277 -19.65 -4.01 21.30
N ARG A 278 -19.97 -3.15 20.35
CA ARG A 278 -20.49 -1.81 20.64
C ARG A 278 -21.85 -1.89 21.33
N SER A 279 -22.76 -2.76 20.86
CA SER A 279 -24.11 -2.88 21.42
C SER A 279 -24.19 -3.58 22.79
N MET A 280 -23.24 -4.47 23.13
CA MET A 280 -23.18 -5.14 24.44
C MET A 280 -22.96 -4.18 25.64
N LYS A 281 -22.47 -2.96 25.42
CA LYS A 281 -22.36 -1.94 26.48
C LYS A 281 -23.45 -0.85 26.43
N TYR A 282 -24.19 -0.73 25.32
CA TYR A 282 -25.33 0.21 25.22
C TYR A 282 -26.61 -0.30 25.92
N THR A 283 -26.66 -1.56 26.35
CA THR A 283 -27.83 -2.20 26.99
C THR A 283 -27.85 -2.13 28.51
N SER A 284 -26.99 -1.30 29.12
CA SER A 284 -27.08 -0.89 30.53
C SER A 284 -27.63 0.53 30.61
N THR A 285 -28.92 0.63 30.92
CA THR A 285 -29.73 1.82 31.23
C THR A 285 -28.96 3.07 31.70
N ASN A 286 -28.69 4.01 30.79
CA ASN A 286 -29.08 5.42 30.87
C ASN A 286 -28.41 6.20 29.73
N THR A 287 -29.21 7.06 29.11
CA THR A 287 -28.81 8.06 28.13
C THR A 287 -27.54 8.82 28.57
N GLN A 288 -26.52 8.86 27.70
CA GLN A 288 -25.27 9.65 27.79
C GLN A 288 -24.04 9.06 28.52
N PHE A 289 -23.76 7.76 28.44
CA PHE A 289 -22.37 7.29 28.64
C PHE A 289 -21.58 7.35 27.33
N ARG A 290 -20.73 8.37 27.18
CA ARG A 290 -19.61 8.34 26.22
C ARG A 290 -18.60 7.33 26.76
N CYS A 291 -18.34 6.22 26.08
CA CYS A 291 -17.23 5.32 26.46
C CYS A 291 -15.92 6.13 26.51
N THR A 292 -15.14 5.93 27.56
CA THR A 292 -13.81 6.55 27.70
C THR A 292 -12.82 5.94 26.71
N HIS A 293 -11.74 6.66 26.39
CA HIS A 293 -10.68 6.15 25.50
C HIS A 293 -10.11 4.81 25.99
N SER A 294 -9.90 4.68 27.30
CA SER A 294 -9.43 3.44 27.94
C SER A 294 -10.39 2.26 27.74
N GLU A 295 -11.71 2.48 27.78
CA GLU A 295 -12.68 1.41 27.57
C GLU A 295 -12.65 0.84 26.14
N TYR A 296 -12.42 1.68 25.13
CA TYR A 296 -12.29 1.22 23.74
C TYR A 296 -11.01 0.40 23.54
N VAL A 297 -9.92 0.80 24.20
CA VAL A 297 -8.66 0.05 24.16
C VAL A 297 -8.81 -1.31 24.85
N GLN A 298 -9.44 -1.36 26.02
CA GLN A 298 -9.68 -2.65 26.68
C GLN A 298 -10.55 -3.58 25.82
N LEU A 299 -11.60 -3.03 25.21
CA LEU A 299 -12.49 -3.79 24.33
C LEU A 299 -11.78 -4.26 23.05
N SER A 300 -10.85 -3.48 22.50
CA SER A 300 -10.04 -3.93 21.37
C SER A 300 -9.06 -5.03 21.80
N CYS A 301 -8.43 -4.93 22.97
CA CYS A 301 -7.57 -5.98 23.53
C CYS A 301 -8.32 -7.31 23.67
N ASP A 302 -9.50 -7.30 24.29
CA ASP A 302 -10.33 -8.51 24.47
C ASP A 302 -10.72 -9.13 23.13
N PHE A 303 -11.08 -8.30 22.15
CA PHE A 303 -11.43 -8.77 20.82
C PHE A 303 -10.24 -9.41 20.10
N VAL A 304 -9.08 -8.76 20.14
CA VAL A 304 -7.85 -9.21 19.48
C VAL A 304 -7.40 -10.54 20.06
N ASN A 305 -7.37 -10.67 21.39
CA ASN A 305 -7.01 -11.91 22.07
C ASN A 305 -7.91 -13.09 21.70
N LYS A 306 -9.20 -12.84 21.41
CA LYS A 306 -10.14 -13.90 21.02
C LYS A 306 -10.11 -14.26 19.53
N ASN A 307 -9.73 -13.32 18.66
CA ASN A 307 -9.97 -13.42 17.21
C ASN A 307 -8.72 -13.44 16.35
N PHE A 308 -7.59 -12.89 16.81
CA PHE A 308 -6.40 -12.77 15.96
C PHE A 308 -5.82 -14.12 15.57
N ASP A 309 -5.67 -15.05 16.51
CA ASP A 309 -5.08 -16.37 16.21
C ASP A 309 -5.96 -17.17 15.23
N LYS A 310 -7.29 -17.02 15.33
CA LYS A 310 -8.25 -17.60 14.37
C LYS A 310 -8.12 -16.97 13.00
N PHE A 311 -8.03 -15.63 12.93
CA PHE A 311 -7.81 -14.91 11.69
C PHE A 311 -6.51 -15.36 11.02
N LEU A 312 -5.42 -15.44 11.77
CA LEU A 312 -4.11 -15.85 11.26
C LEU A 312 -4.10 -17.30 10.79
N LEU A 313 -4.73 -18.22 11.54
CA LEU A 313 -4.88 -19.61 11.15
C LEU A 313 -5.65 -19.73 9.82
N HIS A 314 -6.78 -19.04 9.70
CA HIS A 314 -7.58 -19.06 8.48
C HIS A 314 -6.90 -18.37 7.30
N ALA A 315 -6.06 -17.36 7.55
CA ALA A 315 -5.20 -16.76 6.53
C ALA A 315 -4.18 -17.78 6.01
N LYS A 316 -3.49 -18.52 6.90
CA LYS A 316 -2.54 -19.58 6.53
C LYS A 316 -3.22 -20.70 5.73
N ILE A 317 -4.42 -21.14 6.13
CA ILE A 317 -5.23 -22.14 5.39
C ILE A 317 -5.65 -21.64 4.01
N SER A 318 -5.80 -20.32 3.86
CA SER A 318 -6.22 -19.69 2.60
C SER A 318 -5.04 -19.30 1.69
N ASP A 319 -3.85 -19.86 1.92
CA ASP A 319 -2.61 -19.64 1.15
C ASP A 319 -1.97 -18.24 1.31
N TRP A 320 -2.31 -17.49 2.36
CA TRP A 320 -1.59 -16.25 2.68
C TRP A 320 -0.25 -16.55 3.35
N SER A 321 0.79 -15.83 2.91
CA SER A 321 2.07 -15.79 3.61
C SER A 321 1.93 -14.94 4.87
N CYS A 322 2.15 -15.57 6.03
CA CYS A 322 2.21 -14.89 7.33
C CYS A 322 3.63 -14.80 7.90
N THR A 323 4.64 -15.29 7.18
CA THR A 323 6.06 -15.22 7.55
C THR A 323 6.72 -13.93 7.05
N SER A 324 6.06 -13.21 6.14
CA SER A 324 6.49 -11.90 5.64
C SER A 324 5.29 -10.95 5.51
N HIS A 325 5.56 -9.65 5.39
CA HIS A 325 4.55 -8.64 5.14
C HIS A 325 5.08 -7.53 4.23
N HIS A 326 4.18 -6.85 3.55
CA HIS A 326 4.38 -5.65 2.73
C HIS A 326 3.66 -4.45 3.39
N LEU A 327 3.67 -4.38 4.72
CA LEU A 327 3.26 -3.19 5.48
C LEU A 327 4.42 -2.20 5.56
N VAL A 328 4.12 -0.89 5.50
CA VAL A 328 5.11 0.15 5.74
C VAL A 328 5.36 0.22 7.26
N VAL A 329 6.59 -0.10 7.67
CA VAL A 329 7.02 -0.10 9.07
C VAL A 329 8.25 0.78 9.19
N ASP A 330 8.16 1.84 9.99
CA ASP A 330 9.28 2.72 10.31
C ASP A 330 10.32 1.98 11.19
N GLU A 331 11.55 2.51 11.22
CA GLU A 331 12.71 1.84 11.82
C GLU A 331 12.69 1.82 13.36
N TRP A 332 11.88 2.65 14.02
CA TRP A 332 11.96 2.80 15.47
C TRP A 332 11.47 1.56 16.21
N ARG A 333 12.26 1.17 17.22
CA ARG A 333 11.94 0.13 18.19
C ARG A 333 12.17 0.68 19.59
N ALA A 334 11.36 0.22 20.54
CA ALA A 334 11.50 0.54 21.95
C ALA A 334 11.67 -0.75 22.76
N SER A 335 12.07 -0.59 24.01
CA SER A 335 12.05 -1.66 25.01
C SER A 335 11.47 -1.08 26.29
N TRP A 336 10.57 -1.82 26.92
CA TRP A 336 9.91 -1.45 28.16
C TRP A 336 9.99 -2.58 29.16
#